data_AF-K4ELF6-F1
#
_entry.id   AF-K4ELF6-F1
#
_cell.length_a   1.000
_cell.length_b   1.000
_cell.length_c   1.000
_cell.angle_alpha   90.00
_cell.angle_beta   90.00
_cell.angle_gamma   90.00
#
_symmetry.space_group_name_H-M   'P 1'
#
loop_
_entity.id
_entity.type
_entity.pdbx_description
1 polymer ?
#
loop_
_entity_poly.entity_id
_entity_poly.type
_entity_poly.pdbx_seq_one_letter_code
_entity_poly.pdbx_strand_id
1 'polypeptide(L)'
;RLMLHSKAQATILHLAAERGSVEDLELEEVLLTGYKNVRCVESGGPEPGVGCAGRGIITAINFLEENGAYEDLDFVSYDVLGDVVCGGFAMPIREGKAQEIYI
;
A
#
# COMPACT_ATOMS: atom_id res chain seq x y z
N ARG A 1 7.66 -10.45 2.03
CA ARG A 1 8.98 -11.02 2.45
C ARG A 1 9.81 -11.63 1.32
N LEU A 2 9.19 -12.41 0.42
CA LEU A 2 9.87 -13.05 -0.73
C LEU A 2 10.60 -12.05 -1.63
N MET A 3 9.97 -10.91 -1.93
CA MET A 3 10.55 -9.91 -2.83
C MET A 3 11.71 -9.12 -2.21
N LEU A 4 11.62 -8.77 -0.92
CA LEU A 4 12.61 -7.90 -0.26
C LEU A 4 13.69 -8.66 0.52
N HIS A 5 13.57 -9.98 0.69
CA HIS A 5 14.47 -10.80 1.51
C HIS A 5 14.72 -10.28 2.95
N SER A 6 13.85 -9.39 3.46
CA SER A 6 14.00 -8.70 4.75
C SER A 6 12.90 -9.07 5.74
N LYS A 7 13.10 -8.80 7.04
CA LYS A 7 12.16 -9.30 8.07
C LYS A 7 10.78 -8.66 8.03
N ALA A 8 10.70 -7.34 7.86
CA ALA A 8 9.47 -6.55 7.67
C ALA A 8 9.86 -5.16 7.12
N GLN A 9 9.10 -4.67 6.15
CA GLN A 9 9.18 -3.29 5.66
C GLN A 9 8.35 -2.38 6.57
N ALA A 10 8.79 -1.15 6.79
CA ALA A 10 7.98 -0.15 7.47
C ALA A 10 6.81 0.26 6.57
N THR A 11 5.61 0.36 7.13
CA THR A 11 4.39 0.64 6.36
C THR A 11 4.15 2.14 6.23
N ILE A 12 3.38 2.55 5.22
CA ILE A 12 3.00 3.96 5.02
C ILE A 12 2.38 4.55 6.29
N LEU A 13 1.39 3.87 6.88
CA LEU A 13 0.74 4.37 8.11
C LEU A 13 1.66 4.42 9.32
N HIS A 14 2.64 3.51 9.40
CA HIS A 14 3.60 3.51 10.50
C HIS A 14 4.54 4.71 10.38
N LEU A 15 5.12 4.93 9.20
CA LEU A 15 5.99 6.06 8.94
C LEU A 15 5.23 7.39 9.03
N ALA A 16 3.98 7.46 8.54
CA ALA A 16 3.13 8.64 8.69
C ALA A 16 2.88 8.97 10.16
N ALA A 17 2.70 7.96 11.03
CA ALA A 17 2.54 8.19 12.46
C ALA A 17 3.84 8.70 13.13
N GLU A 18 5.02 8.29 12.64
CA GLU A 18 6.31 8.79 13.12
C GLU A 18 6.60 10.22 12.63
N ARG A 19 6.20 10.54 11.40
CA ARG A 19 6.41 11.87 10.77
C ARG A 19 5.36 12.90 11.17
N GLY A 20 4.15 12.46 11.52
CA GLY A 20 3.02 13.29 11.92
C GLY A 20 1.83 13.16 10.99
N SER A 21 2.07 13.14 9.67
CA SER A 21 1.04 12.99 8.65
C SER A 21 1.54 12.21 7.42
N VAL A 22 0.64 11.84 6.50
CA VAL A 22 1.04 11.15 5.26
C VAL A 22 1.63 12.14 4.25
N GLU A 23 1.27 13.41 4.38
CA GLU A 23 1.73 14.53 3.57
C GLU A 23 3.19 14.90 3.87
N ASP A 24 3.72 14.45 5.02
CA ASP A 24 5.12 14.63 5.43
C ASP A 24 6.03 13.48 4.99
N LEU A 25 5.51 12.51 4.22
CA LEU A 25 6.27 11.38 3.71
C LEU A 25 6.77 11.63 2.30
N GLU A 26 7.99 11.19 2.03
CA GLU A 26 8.53 11.09 0.68
C GLU A 26 8.38 9.67 0.13
N LEU A 27 8.15 9.55 -1.18
CA LEU A 27 7.92 8.26 -1.83
C LEU A 27 9.08 7.26 -1.61
N GLU A 28 10.31 7.77 -1.57
CA GLU A 28 11.55 7.02 -1.38
C GLU A 28 11.66 6.38 0.01
N GLU A 29 10.95 6.91 1.00
CA GLU A 29 10.93 6.36 2.36
C GLU A 29 10.07 5.10 2.45
N VAL A 30 9.06 4.99 1.59
CA VAL A 30 8.10 3.90 1.63
C VAL A 30 8.29 2.88 0.51
N LEU A 31 8.93 3.24 -0.61
CA LEU A 31 9.21 2.33 -1.71
C LEU A 31 10.56 1.63 -1.53
N LEU A 32 10.51 0.30 -1.47
CA LEU A 32 11.72 -0.53 -1.46
C LEU A 32 11.82 -1.35 -2.74
N THR A 33 13.01 -1.42 -3.31
CA THR A 33 13.29 -2.23 -4.49
C THR A 33 13.80 -3.61 -4.09
N GLY A 34 13.09 -4.65 -4.52
CA GLY A 34 13.39 -6.05 -4.22
C GLY A 34 13.96 -6.84 -5.40
N TYR A 35 13.73 -8.15 -5.37
CA TYR A 35 14.12 -9.09 -6.40
C TYR A 35 13.67 -8.63 -7.79
N LYS A 36 14.57 -8.70 -8.78
CA LYS A 36 14.33 -8.28 -10.17
C LYS A 36 13.77 -6.85 -10.30
N ASN A 37 14.22 -5.93 -9.44
CA ASN A 37 13.81 -4.53 -9.44
C ASN A 37 12.30 -4.30 -9.19
N VAL A 38 11.60 -5.27 -8.58
CA VAL A 38 10.21 -5.06 -8.22
C VAL A 38 10.12 -4.07 -7.05
N ARG A 39 9.38 -2.99 -7.29
CA ARG A 39 9.07 -1.96 -6.29
C ARG A 39 7.99 -2.49 -5.34
N CYS A 40 8.25 -2.43 -4.04
CA CYS A 40 7.39 -2.96 -2.98
C CYS A 40 7.03 -1.86 -1.98
N VAL A 41 5.77 -1.84 -1.54
CA VAL A 41 5.24 -0.94 -0.51
C VAL A 41 4.16 -1.64 0.29
N GLU A 42 4.05 -1.29 1.57
CA GLU A 42 3.07 -1.84 2.50
C GLU A 42 2.17 -0.71 3.03
N SER A 43 0.84 -0.85 2.92
CA SER A 43 -0.08 0.18 3.46
C SER A 43 0.04 0.27 4.98
N GLY A 44 0.04 -0.90 5.62
CA GLY A 44 -0.18 -1.05 7.05
C GLY A 44 -1.66 -0.92 7.42
N GLY A 45 -1.92 -0.86 8.73
CA GLY A 45 -3.24 -0.70 9.30
C GLY A 45 -3.14 -0.32 10.78
N PRO A 46 -4.27 0.06 11.40
CA PRO A 46 -4.31 0.30 12.83
C PRO A 46 -4.15 -1.00 13.62
N GLU A 47 -3.83 -0.88 14.91
CA GLU A 47 -3.77 -2.01 15.84
C GLU A 47 -5.09 -2.81 15.85
N PRO A 48 -5.04 -4.14 16.02
CA PRO A 48 -6.24 -4.98 16.09
C PRO A 48 -7.25 -4.47 17.12
N GLY A 49 -8.50 -4.30 16.69
CA GLY A 49 -9.58 -3.78 17.53
C GLY A 49 -9.67 -2.25 17.58
N VAL A 50 -8.81 -1.52 16.87
CA VAL A 50 -8.82 -0.05 16.79
C VAL A 50 -8.97 0.41 15.35
N GLY A 51 -9.86 1.39 15.10
CA GLY A 51 -9.98 2.04 13.79
C GLY A 51 -10.53 1.13 12.67
N CYS A 52 -10.13 1.42 11.42
CA CYS A 52 -10.56 0.69 10.22
C CYS A 52 -9.37 0.43 9.31
N ALA A 53 -8.99 -0.85 9.14
CA ALA A 53 -7.89 -1.25 8.26
C ALA A 53 -8.10 -0.82 6.81
N GLY A 54 -9.35 -0.82 6.32
CA GLY A 54 -9.67 -0.33 4.98
C GLY A 54 -9.30 1.14 4.77
N ARG A 55 -9.36 2.00 5.80
CA ARG A 55 -8.92 3.40 5.66
C ARG A 55 -7.43 3.50 5.35
N GLY A 56 -6.64 2.57 5.89
CA GLY A 56 -5.22 2.48 5.61
C GLY A 56 -4.89 2.20 4.15
N ILE A 57 -5.68 1.32 3.52
CA ILE A 57 -5.56 1.02 2.08
C ILE A 57 -5.87 2.28 1.25
N ILE A 58 -6.93 3.00 1.59
CA ILE A 58 -7.32 4.23 0.87
C ILE A 58 -6.20 5.28 0.96
N THR A 59 -5.72 5.54 2.17
CA THR A 59 -4.64 6.51 2.41
C THR A 59 -3.38 6.13 1.65
N ALA A 60 -2.98 4.85 1.68
CA ALA A 60 -1.79 4.37 0.98
C ALA A 60 -1.91 4.50 -0.54
N ILE A 61 -3.03 4.09 -1.13
CA ILE A 61 -3.23 4.15 -2.58
C ILE A 61 -3.21 5.59 -3.06
N ASN A 62 -3.93 6.50 -2.37
CA ASN A 62 -3.95 7.92 -2.74
C ASN A 62 -2.56 8.55 -2.65
N PHE A 63 -1.83 8.30 -1.55
CA PHE A 63 -0.45 8.76 -1.41
C PHE A 63 0.44 8.30 -2.58
N LEU A 64 0.35 7.03 -2.96
CA LEU A 64 1.14 6.49 -4.07
C LEU A 64 0.75 7.11 -5.42
N GLU A 65 -0.53 7.38 -5.65
CA GLU A 65 -1.00 8.06 -6.87
C GLU A 65 -0.49 9.50 -6.93
N GLU A 66 -0.67 10.25 -5.85
CA GLU A 66 -0.31 11.67 -5.77
C GLU A 66 1.19 11.91 -5.90
N ASN A 67 2.01 10.95 -5.47
CA ASN A 67 3.47 11.01 -5.54
C ASN A 67 4.08 10.31 -6.77
N GLY A 68 3.27 9.92 -7.76
CA GLY A 68 3.79 9.38 -9.03
C GLY A 68 4.38 7.97 -8.95
N ALA A 69 3.99 7.17 -7.95
CA ALA A 69 4.56 5.82 -7.75
C ALA A 69 4.30 4.85 -8.92
N TYR A 70 3.26 5.13 -9.72
CA TYR A 70 2.80 4.28 -10.81
C TYR A 70 3.36 4.65 -12.19
N GLU A 71 4.25 5.63 -12.27
CA GLU A 71 4.92 5.99 -13.52
C GLU A 71 5.92 4.89 -13.93
N ASP A 72 6.00 4.64 -15.24
CA ASP A 72 6.89 3.67 -15.87
C ASP A 72 6.78 2.24 -15.30
N LEU A 73 5.55 1.75 -15.12
CA LEU A 73 5.25 0.37 -14.73
C LEU A 73 4.47 -0.36 -15.81
N ASP A 74 4.88 -1.61 -16.09
CA ASP A 74 4.10 -2.52 -16.91
C ASP A 74 2.90 -3.09 -16.13
N PHE A 75 3.09 -3.35 -14.83
CA PHE A 75 2.09 -3.98 -13.96
C PHE A 75 2.15 -3.45 -12.53
N VAL A 76 0.98 -3.35 -11.90
CA VAL A 76 0.82 -3.11 -10.47
C VAL A 76 0.01 -4.26 -9.89
N SER A 77 0.52 -4.90 -8.84
CA SER A 77 -0.17 -5.98 -8.14
C SER A 77 -0.57 -5.52 -6.75
N TYR A 78 -1.87 -5.61 -6.44
CA TYR A 78 -2.40 -5.33 -5.11
C TYR A 78 -2.64 -6.66 -4.39
N ASP A 79 -1.92 -6.90 -3.30
CA ASP A 79 -2.17 -8.03 -2.39
C ASP A 79 -3.21 -7.58 -1.34
N VAL A 80 -4.44 -8.06 -1.47
CA VAL A 80 -5.60 -7.58 -0.70
C VAL A 80 -6.22 -8.73 0.09
N LEU A 81 -6.54 -8.47 1.37
CA LEU A 81 -7.31 -9.40 2.21
C LEU A 81 -8.68 -9.71 1.59
N GLY A 82 -8.93 -10.99 1.33
CA GLY A 82 -10.16 -11.48 0.68
C GLY A 82 -11.27 -11.93 1.63
N ASP A 83 -11.03 -11.93 2.94
CA ASP A 83 -12.01 -12.29 3.98
C ASP A 83 -13.00 -11.15 4.29
N VAL A 84 -12.62 -9.90 3.99
CA VAL A 84 -13.42 -8.70 4.21
C VAL A 84 -13.48 -7.83 2.95
N VAL A 85 -14.68 -7.47 2.51
CA VAL A 85 -14.90 -6.63 1.31
C VAL A 85 -15.62 -5.33 1.66
N CYS A 86 -15.18 -4.65 2.72
CA CYS A 86 -15.77 -3.39 3.17
C CYS A 86 -14.88 -2.18 2.86
N GLY A 87 -15.52 -1.06 2.50
CA GLY A 87 -14.88 0.25 2.36
C GLY A 87 -13.61 0.22 1.51
N GLY A 88 -12.45 0.38 2.15
CA GLY A 88 -11.16 0.48 1.47
C GLY A 88 -10.58 -0.81 0.93
N PHE A 89 -10.98 -1.99 1.44
CA PHE A 89 -10.54 -3.27 0.86
C PHE A 89 -11.09 -3.45 -0.56
N ALA A 90 -12.28 -2.91 -0.82
CA ALA A 90 -12.89 -2.92 -2.15
C ALA A 90 -12.42 -1.76 -3.04
N MET A 91 -11.62 -0.82 -2.52
CA MET A 91 -11.20 0.38 -3.27
C MET A 91 -10.51 0.02 -4.59
N PRO A 92 -9.56 -0.95 -4.65
CA PRO A 92 -8.89 -1.25 -5.91
C PRO A 92 -9.87 -1.67 -7.02
N ILE A 93 -10.93 -2.39 -6.67
CA ILE A 93 -11.95 -2.85 -7.62
C ILE A 93 -12.96 -1.74 -7.92
N ARG A 94 -13.50 -1.11 -6.86
CA ARG A 94 -14.60 -0.14 -6.95
C ARG A 94 -14.18 1.14 -7.69
N GLU A 95 -12.94 1.56 -7.53
CA GLU A 95 -12.40 2.77 -8.14
C GLU A 95 -11.59 2.47 -9.41
N GLY A 96 -11.65 1.23 -9.90
CA GLY A 96 -11.03 0.83 -11.17
C GLY A 96 -9.50 0.85 -11.15
N LYS A 97 -8.86 0.80 -9.98
CA LYS A 97 -7.40 0.74 -9.84
C LYS A 97 -6.84 -0.61 -10.27
N ALA A 98 -7.62 -1.68 -10.10
CA ALA A 98 -7.34 -3.03 -10.58
C ALA A 98 -8.32 -3.41 -11.69
N GLN A 99 -7.80 -3.77 -12.86
CA GLN A 99 -8.61 -4.16 -14.03
C GLN A 99 -8.79 -5.68 -14.13
N GLU A 100 -7.87 -6.43 -13.55
CA GLU A 100 -7.85 -7.88 -13.55
C GLU A 100 -7.82 -8.40 -12.11
N ILE A 101 -8.62 -9.42 -11.80
CA ILE A 101 -8.75 -9.99 -10.45
C ILE A 101 -8.45 -11.49 -10.54
N TYR A 102 -7.51 -11.94 -9.72
CA TYR A 102 -7.09 -13.32 -9.61
C TYR A 102 -7.30 -13.80 -8.17
N ILE A 103 -7.84 -15.02 -7.99
CA ILE A 103 -8.15 -15.65 -6.70
C ILE A 103 -7.39 -16.97 -6.60
#